data_AF-T0YBZ1-F1
#
_entry.id   AF-T0YBZ1-F1
#
_cell.length_a   1.000
_cell.length_b   1.000
_cell.length_c   1.000
_cell.angle_alpha   90.00
_cell.angle_beta   90.00
_cell.angle_gamma   90.00
#
_symmetry.space_group_name_H-M   'P 1'
#
loop_
_entity.id
_entity.type
_entity.pdbx_description
1 polymer ?
#
loop_
_entity_poly.entity_id
_entity_poly.type
_entity_poly.pdbx_seq_one_letter_code
_entity_poly.pdbx_strand_id
1 'polypeptide(L)'
;MAREGNLEAPTRHPLAWTEANFWDETRLESELERVFNICHGCRRCVSLCNAFPTLFDLIDNSSTLEIDGVAKTDYAKVVEHCYLCDLCYQTKCPYVPPHQWNVDFPHLMLRAKAVHFKRHGVPLKAKILSSTTTVGRMASIPVVAEVVNAVNASGVGRKLLDKTLGVHPDAMVPAYHSRTARKRLRHAKAEGTATPAGRTHGKVAIFATCYCDVSLPQVVDDLHAVLIHNGIPTRMVMQEVCCGMPKLELGDLDSVRAYKERNIPVLAALAREGF
;
A
#
# COMPACT_ATOMS: atom_id res chain seq x y z
N MET A 1 -24.45 21.96 13.49
CA MET A 1 -24.59 20.51 13.76
C MET A 1 -23.41 19.81 13.09
N ALA A 2 -22.57 19.11 13.85
CA ALA A 2 -21.54 18.26 13.26
C ALA A 2 -22.24 17.10 12.53
N ARG A 3 -22.02 16.96 11.22
CA ARG A 3 -22.50 15.81 10.44
C ARG A 3 -21.57 14.62 10.68
N GLU A 4 -22.11 13.40 10.63
CA GLU A 4 -21.31 12.18 10.71
C GLU A 4 -20.41 12.10 9.47
N GLY A 5 -19.09 11.99 9.67
CA GLY A 5 -18.10 12.20 8.59
C GLY A 5 -18.06 11.11 7.52
N ASN A 6 -18.68 9.95 7.75
CA ASN A 6 -18.68 8.79 6.84
C ASN A 6 -19.91 8.71 5.92
N LEU A 7 -20.81 9.71 5.93
CA LEU A 7 -22.00 9.75 5.08
C LEU A 7 -21.72 10.36 3.70
N GLU A 8 -20.62 11.08 3.56
CA GLU A 8 -20.13 11.69 2.33
C GLU A 8 -18.69 11.21 2.07
N ALA A 9 -18.16 11.46 0.87
CA ALA A 9 -16.76 11.14 0.58
C ALA A 9 -15.86 11.96 1.53
N PRO A 10 -14.99 11.33 2.34
CA PRO A 10 -14.23 12.03 3.36
C PRO A 10 -13.16 12.94 2.74
N THR A 11 -12.92 14.09 3.38
CA THR A 11 -11.91 15.04 2.92
C THR A 11 -10.53 14.63 3.37
N ARG A 12 -9.67 14.24 2.42
CA ARG A 12 -8.30 13.84 2.70
C ARG A 12 -7.31 14.99 2.52
N HIS A 13 -6.59 15.31 3.58
CA HIS A 13 -5.54 16.33 3.57
C HIS A 13 -4.19 15.73 3.16
N PRO A 14 -3.35 16.44 2.39
CA PRO A 14 -1.99 16.00 2.10
C PRO A 14 -1.16 15.82 3.38
N LEU A 15 -0.29 14.80 3.41
CA LEU A 15 0.67 14.64 4.50
C LEU A 15 1.69 15.78 4.48
N ALA A 16 1.84 16.46 5.60
CA ALA A 16 2.80 17.56 5.79
C ALA A 16 4.25 17.06 5.96
N TRP A 17 4.65 15.98 5.28
CA TRP A 17 5.91 15.26 5.52
C TRP A 17 7.19 16.05 5.22
N THR A 18 7.07 17.18 4.51
CA THR A 18 8.17 18.12 4.27
C THR A 18 8.35 19.14 5.39
N GLU A 19 7.38 19.27 6.30
CA GLU A 19 7.44 20.21 7.41
C GLU A 19 8.18 19.61 8.61
N ALA A 20 8.90 20.44 9.36
CA ALA A 20 9.65 19.99 10.55
C ALA A 20 8.74 19.35 11.61
N ASN A 21 7.54 19.93 11.81
CA ASN A 21 6.55 19.47 12.79
C ASN A 21 6.05 18.05 12.53
N PHE A 22 6.06 17.57 11.28
CA PHE A 22 5.66 16.21 10.96
C PHE A 22 6.55 15.17 11.63
N TRP A 23 7.84 15.49 11.79
CA TRP A 23 8.86 14.60 12.34
C TRP A 23 9.02 14.70 13.86
N ASP A 24 8.29 15.61 14.51
CA ASP A 24 8.29 15.78 15.96
C ASP A 24 7.58 14.60 16.64
N GLU A 25 8.31 13.87 17.49
CA GLU A 25 7.79 12.69 18.19
C GLU A 25 6.79 13.04 19.27
N THR A 26 7.05 14.08 20.07
CA THR A 26 6.15 14.48 21.15
C THR A 26 4.77 14.81 20.59
N ARG A 27 4.72 15.51 19.46
CA ARG A 27 3.47 15.80 18.73
C ARG A 27 2.88 14.58 18.04
N LEU A 28 3.68 13.59 17.68
CA LEU A 28 3.17 12.32 17.14
C LEU A 28 2.54 11.48 18.25
N GLU A 29 3.21 11.32 19.39
CA GLU A 29 2.75 10.55 20.54
C GLU A 29 1.46 11.14 21.12
N SER A 30 1.40 12.47 21.27
CA SER A 30 0.18 13.16 21.71
C SER A 30 -0.99 12.93 20.75
N GLU A 31 -0.73 12.89 19.44
CA GLU A 31 -1.77 12.64 18.44
C GLU A 31 -2.18 11.16 18.39
N LEU A 32 -1.23 10.22 18.57
CA LEU A 32 -1.50 8.80 18.72
C LEU A 32 -2.42 8.55 19.91
N GLU A 33 -2.08 9.09 21.08
CA GLU A 33 -2.90 8.99 22.28
C GLU A 33 -4.31 9.55 22.07
N ARG A 34 -4.42 10.76 21.48
CA ARG A 34 -5.71 11.39 21.20
C ARG A 34 -6.59 10.51 20.30
N VAL A 35 -6.04 10.00 19.21
CA VAL A 35 -6.80 9.17 18.26
C VAL A 35 -7.11 7.81 18.85
N PHE A 36 -6.19 7.20 19.59
CA PHE A 36 -6.41 5.92 20.27
C PHE A 36 -7.51 6.02 21.33
N ASN A 37 -7.54 7.12 22.08
CA ASN A 37 -8.63 7.42 23.02
C ASN A 37 -9.99 7.50 22.31
N ILE A 38 -10.06 8.21 21.18
CA ILE A 38 -11.29 8.31 20.37
C ILE A 38 -11.71 6.93 19.83
N CYS A 39 -10.75 6.13 19.36
CA CYS A 39 -11.01 4.78 18.88
C CYS A 39 -11.52 3.86 20.00
N HIS A 40 -10.93 3.95 21.19
CA HIS A 40 -11.37 3.20 22.38
C HIS A 40 -12.81 3.54 22.76
N GLY A 41 -13.20 4.82 22.69
CA GLY A 41 -14.56 5.24 23.02
C GLY A 41 -15.64 4.68 22.09
N CYS A 42 -15.35 4.42 20.82
CA CYS A 42 -16.35 3.96 19.84
C CYS A 42 -16.25 2.48 19.43
N ARG A 43 -15.03 1.92 19.43
CA ARG A 43 -14.67 0.54 19.02
C ARG A 43 -15.23 0.00 17.70
N ARG A 44 -15.84 0.86 16.87
CA ARG A 44 -16.53 0.48 15.61
C ARG A 44 -15.64 -0.26 14.60
N CYS A 45 -14.33 -0.05 14.65
CA CYS A 45 -13.38 -0.55 13.67
C CYS A 45 -12.77 -1.92 14.04
N VAL A 46 -13.18 -2.54 15.16
CA VAL A 46 -12.59 -3.79 15.70
C VAL A 46 -12.45 -4.91 14.67
N SER A 47 -13.41 -5.04 13.74
CA SER A 47 -13.46 -6.13 12.76
C SER A 47 -12.74 -5.82 11.43
N LEU A 48 -12.07 -4.68 11.30
CA LEU A 48 -11.50 -4.25 10.02
C LEU A 48 -10.08 -4.76 9.79
N CYS A 49 -9.22 -4.65 10.80
CA CYS A 49 -7.82 -5.04 10.75
C CYS A 49 -7.28 -5.29 12.16
N ASN A 50 -6.10 -5.90 12.27
CA ASN A 50 -5.54 -6.29 13.56
C ASN A 50 -5.06 -5.11 14.44
N ALA A 51 -4.95 -3.90 13.88
CA ALA A 51 -4.57 -2.71 14.65
C ALA A 51 -5.58 -2.40 15.76
N PHE A 52 -6.89 -2.54 15.49
CA PHE A 52 -7.93 -2.20 16.46
C PHE A 52 -8.07 -3.22 17.60
N PRO A 53 -8.14 -4.55 17.34
CA PRO A 53 -8.05 -5.55 18.41
C PRO A 53 -6.81 -5.36 19.27
N THR A 54 -5.63 -5.15 18.66
CA THR A 54 -4.39 -4.89 19.41
C THR A 54 -4.51 -3.67 20.32
N LEU A 55 -5.07 -2.57 19.81
CA LEU A 55 -5.29 -1.37 20.61
C LEU A 55 -6.23 -1.64 21.78
N PHE A 56 -7.33 -2.33 21.54
CA PHE A 56 -8.34 -2.59 22.56
C PHE A 56 -7.84 -3.59 23.60
N ASP A 57 -7.12 -4.63 23.20
CA ASP A 57 -6.49 -5.58 24.12
C ASP A 57 -5.45 -4.88 25.02
N LEU A 58 -4.64 -3.96 24.47
CA LEU A 58 -3.69 -3.20 25.28
C LEU A 58 -4.39 -2.36 26.35
N ILE A 59 -5.53 -1.75 26.01
CA ILE A 59 -6.30 -0.93 26.95
C ILE A 59 -7.06 -1.79 27.96
N ASP A 60 -7.73 -2.86 27.52
CA ASP A 60 -8.53 -3.74 28.37
C ASP A 60 -7.68 -4.52 29.38
N ASN A 61 -6.40 -4.70 29.10
CA ASN A 61 -5.42 -5.29 30.03
C ASN A 61 -4.60 -4.25 30.81
N SER A 62 -4.89 -2.96 30.66
CA SER A 62 -4.22 -1.89 31.39
C SER A 62 -4.80 -1.75 32.81
N SER A 63 -4.05 -1.12 33.72
CA SER A 63 -4.52 -0.91 35.10
C SER A 63 -5.67 0.09 35.22
N THR A 64 -5.83 0.99 34.26
CA THR A 64 -6.86 2.04 34.26
C THR A 64 -8.05 1.71 33.37
N LEU A 65 -7.93 0.68 32.52
CA LEU A 65 -8.86 0.37 31.42
C LEU A 65 -9.01 1.52 30.40
N GLU A 66 -8.07 2.46 30.42
CA GLU A 66 -8.04 3.65 29.58
C GLU A 66 -6.68 3.76 28.87
N ILE A 67 -6.57 4.68 27.90
CA ILE A 67 -5.36 4.86 27.09
C ILE A 67 -4.14 5.33 27.90
N ASP A 68 -4.37 5.99 29.04
CA ASP A 68 -3.35 6.50 29.96
C ASP A 68 -2.62 5.38 30.72
N GLY A 69 -3.25 4.21 30.86
CA GLY A 69 -2.66 3.01 31.42
C GLY A 69 -1.80 2.21 30.43
N VAL A 70 -1.81 2.57 29.14
CA VAL A 70 -1.02 1.88 28.10
C VAL A 70 0.35 2.53 27.95
N ALA A 71 1.41 1.73 28.04
CA ALA A 71 2.77 2.20 27.80
C ALA A 71 2.93 2.78 26.39
N LYS A 72 3.52 3.97 26.25
CA LYS A 72 3.74 4.62 24.95
C LYS A 72 4.55 3.76 23.98
N THR A 73 5.48 2.96 24.50
CA THR A 73 6.27 1.99 23.72
C THR A 73 5.40 0.93 23.03
N ASP A 74 4.22 0.64 23.56
CA ASP A 74 3.30 -0.35 22.98
C ASP A 74 2.44 0.21 21.85
N TYR A 75 2.41 1.54 21.64
CA TYR A 75 1.70 2.14 20.50
C TYR A 75 2.25 1.63 19.16
N ALA A 76 3.54 1.31 19.11
CA ALA A 76 4.18 0.73 17.94
C ALA A 76 3.52 -0.59 17.48
N LYS A 77 2.99 -1.41 18.41
CA LYS A 77 2.28 -2.66 18.09
C LYS A 77 1.01 -2.39 17.27
N VAL A 78 0.28 -1.33 17.62
CA VAL A 78 -0.92 -0.88 16.89
C VAL A 78 -0.53 -0.36 15.49
N VAL A 79 0.53 0.44 15.42
CA VAL A 79 1.05 1.02 14.18
C VAL A 79 1.49 -0.07 13.20
N GLU A 80 2.18 -1.11 13.68
CA GLU A 80 2.65 -2.23 12.87
C GLU A 80 1.50 -2.98 12.20
N HIS A 81 0.41 -3.21 12.92
CA HIS A 81 -0.76 -3.93 12.41
C HIS A 81 -1.68 -3.13 11.47
N CYS A 82 -1.37 -1.85 11.22
CA CYS A 82 -2.06 -1.08 10.18
C CYS A 82 -1.38 -1.26 8.82
N TYR A 83 -2.13 -1.79 7.85
CA TYR A 83 -1.73 -1.98 6.44
C TYR A 83 -2.32 -0.93 5.49
N LEU A 84 -2.63 0.27 6.00
CA LEU A 84 -2.98 1.47 5.22
C LEU A 84 -4.08 1.30 4.15
N CYS A 85 -5.05 0.40 4.37
CA CYS A 85 -6.14 0.15 3.40
C CYS A 85 -7.24 1.20 3.35
N ASP A 86 -7.21 2.17 4.27
CA ASP A 86 -8.19 3.25 4.40
C ASP A 86 -9.64 2.87 4.71
N LEU A 87 -9.98 1.58 4.87
CA LEU A 87 -11.38 1.17 5.12
C LEU A 87 -11.98 1.83 6.37
N CYS A 88 -11.20 1.97 7.45
CA CYS A 88 -11.64 2.64 8.67
C CYS A 88 -11.98 4.10 8.43
N TYR A 89 -11.20 4.79 7.60
CA TYR A 89 -11.38 6.20 7.26
C TYR A 89 -12.51 6.40 6.24
N GLN A 90 -12.57 5.58 5.20
CA GLN A 90 -13.52 5.74 4.09
C GLN A 90 -14.96 5.35 4.45
N THR A 91 -15.15 4.37 5.35
CA THR A 91 -16.47 3.73 5.49
C THR A 91 -16.97 3.55 6.92
N LYS A 92 -16.12 3.66 7.94
CA LYS A 92 -16.50 3.29 9.32
C LYS A 92 -16.40 4.40 10.34
N CYS A 93 -15.38 5.24 10.26
CA CYS A 93 -15.12 6.26 11.26
C CYS A 93 -16.09 7.44 11.11
N PRO A 94 -16.95 7.72 12.10
CA PRO A 94 -17.86 8.86 12.04
C PRO A 94 -17.16 10.21 12.28
N TYR A 95 -15.88 10.18 12.66
CA TYR A 95 -15.12 11.33 13.16
C TYR A 95 -14.05 11.84 12.20
N VAL A 96 -14.11 11.43 10.93
CA VAL A 96 -13.27 11.95 9.85
C VAL A 96 -13.67 13.39 9.47
N PRO A 97 -12.80 14.17 8.80
CA PRO A 97 -13.17 15.48 8.26
C PRO A 97 -14.49 15.48 7.50
N PRO A 98 -15.36 16.49 7.72
CA PRO A 98 -15.13 17.75 8.43
C PRO A 98 -15.43 17.71 9.95
N HIS A 99 -15.59 16.52 10.55
CA HIS A 99 -15.86 16.42 11.99
C HIS A 99 -14.73 17.09 12.80
N GLN A 100 -15.09 17.77 13.89
CA GLN A 100 -14.15 18.54 14.74
C GLN A 100 -12.98 17.73 15.30
N TRP A 101 -13.15 16.41 15.44
CA TRP A 101 -12.08 15.52 15.92
C TRP A 101 -11.08 15.14 14.83
N ASN A 102 -11.39 15.39 13.54
CA ASN A 102 -10.46 15.27 12.42
C ASN A 102 -9.62 13.97 12.46
N VAL A 103 -10.27 12.82 12.57
CA VAL A 103 -9.59 11.53 12.71
C VAL A 103 -9.21 11.00 11.34
N ASP A 104 -7.91 10.89 11.06
CA ASP A 104 -7.37 10.15 9.92
C ASP A 104 -6.38 9.09 10.41
N PHE A 105 -6.93 7.96 10.86
CA PHE A 105 -6.15 6.88 11.47
C PHE A 105 -5.05 6.35 10.53
N PRO A 106 -5.32 6.00 9.25
CA PRO A 106 -4.27 5.53 8.34
C PRO A 106 -3.14 6.54 8.13
N HIS A 107 -3.46 7.83 7.98
CA HIS A 107 -2.42 8.87 7.87
C HIS A 107 -1.56 9.01 9.12
N LEU A 108 -2.17 8.89 10.30
CA LEU A 108 -1.42 8.90 11.56
C LEU A 108 -0.50 7.68 11.67
N MET A 109 -0.98 6.49 11.28
CA MET A 109 -0.15 5.28 11.25
C MET A 109 1.00 5.43 10.26
N LEU A 110 0.77 6.01 9.08
CA LEU A 110 1.81 6.31 8.10
C LEU A 110 2.83 7.33 8.63
N ARG A 111 2.39 8.38 9.35
CA ARG A 111 3.29 9.32 10.03
C ARG A 111 4.15 8.59 11.06
N ALA A 112 3.56 7.72 11.88
CA ALA A 112 4.31 6.93 12.86
C ALA A 112 5.36 6.00 12.21
N LYS A 113 4.97 5.28 11.14
CA LYS A 113 5.89 4.46 10.34
C LYS A 113 7.03 5.29 9.76
N ALA A 114 6.72 6.48 9.21
CA ALA A 114 7.72 7.36 8.62
C ALA A 114 8.72 7.89 9.66
N VAL A 115 8.24 8.39 10.81
CA VAL A 115 9.10 8.85 11.91
C VAL A 115 10.02 7.72 12.39
N HIS A 116 9.48 6.52 12.58
CA HIS A 116 10.25 5.34 12.96
C HIS A 116 11.31 5.00 11.90
N PHE A 117 10.94 4.95 10.62
CA PHE A 117 11.85 4.68 9.51
C PHE A 117 13.01 5.67 9.45
N LYS A 118 12.72 6.98 9.61
CA LYS A 118 13.75 8.02 9.54
C LYS A 118 14.79 7.90 10.67
N ARG A 119 14.37 7.42 11.84
CA ARG A 119 15.22 7.31 13.03
C ARG A 119 15.98 5.99 13.12
N HIS A 120 15.31 4.90 12.80
CA HIS A 120 15.83 3.55 13.04
C HIS A 120 16.11 2.77 11.76
N GLY A 121 15.64 3.28 10.61
CA GLY A 121 15.62 2.54 9.36
C GLY A 121 14.75 1.29 9.47
N VAL A 122 15.10 0.28 8.69
CA VAL A 122 14.47 -1.05 8.75
C VAL A 122 15.52 -2.14 8.57
N PRO A 123 15.28 -3.36 9.07
CA PRO A 123 16.17 -4.49 8.86
C PRO A 123 16.41 -4.79 7.36
N LEU A 124 17.56 -5.38 7.04
CA LEU A 124 17.93 -5.72 5.66
C LEU A 124 16.87 -6.60 4.96
N LYS A 125 16.28 -7.56 5.68
CA LYS A 125 15.19 -8.40 5.16
C LYS A 125 14.00 -7.57 4.64
N ALA A 126 13.59 -6.54 5.38
CA ALA A 126 12.51 -5.64 4.98
C ALA A 126 12.93 -4.76 3.79
N LYS A 127 14.19 -4.31 3.72
CA LYS A 127 14.73 -3.60 2.55
C LYS A 127 14.68 -4.46 1.29
N ILE A 128 15.03 -5.75 1.39
CA ILE A 128 15.01 -6.69 0.26
C ILE A 128 13.56 -6.94 -0.18
N LEU A 129 12.68 -7.35 0.74
CA LEU A 129 11.29 -7.69 0.43
C LEU A 129 10.49 -6.49 -0.13
N SER A 130 10.74 -5.27 0.38
CA SER A 130 10.10 -4.05 -0.15
C SER A 130 10.69 -3.55 -1.47
N SER A 131 11.82 -4.09 -1.91
CA SER A 131 12.47 -3.72 -3.18
C SER A 131 11.94 -4.55 -4.35
N THR A 132 10.61 -4.61 -4.46
CA THR A 132 9.86 -5.45 -5.40
C THR A 132 10.25 -5.25 -6.87
N THR A 133 10.62 -4.03 -7.28
CA THR A 133 11.12 -3.76 -8.63
C THR A 133 12.41 -4.54 -8.91
N THR A 134 13.38 -4.49 -7.98
CA THR A 134 14.68 -5.14 -8.14
C THR A 134 14.53 -6.65 -8.03
N VAL A 135 13.81 -7.13 -7.00
CA VAL A 135 13.53 -8.56 -6.81
C VAL A 135 12.79 -9.12 -8.01
N GLY A 136 11.73 -8.46 -8.47
CA GLY A 136 10.95 -8.88 -9.63
C GLY A 136 11.76 -8.92 -10.92
N ARG A 137 12.66 -7.94 -11.15
CA ARG A 137 13.57 -7.95 -12.32
C ARG A 137 14.53 -9.12 -12.30
N MET A 138 15.11 -9.45 -11.14
CA MET A 138 16.03 -10.60 -11.02
C MET A 138 15.28 -11.94 -11.10
N ALA A 139 14.17 -12.06 -10.37
CA ALA A 139 13.38 -13.30 -10.30
C ALA A 139 12.57 -13.58 -11.57
N SER A 140 12.46 -12.63 -12.50
CA SER A 140 11.83 -12.83 -13.82
C SER A 140 12.83 -13.09 -14.95
N ILE A 141 14.12 -13.29 -14.65
CA ILE A 141 15.08 -13.75 -15.67
C ILE A 141 14.73 -15.21 -16.03
N PRO A 142 14.73 -15.59 -17.33
CA PRO A 142 14.55 -16.99 -17.74
C PRO A 142 15.50 -17.92 -16.97
N VAL A 143 15.07 -19.15 -16.68
CA VAL A 143 15.77 -20.11 -15.80
C VAL A 143 15.81 -19.68 -14.31
N VAL A 144 16.15 -18.42 -13.99
CA VAL A 144 16.12 -17.92 -12.61
C VAL A 144 14.72 -18.03 -12.02
N ALA A 145 13.70 -17.63 -12.79
CA ALA A 145 12.30 -17.74 -12.38
C ALA A 145 11.91 -19.19 -12.04
N GLU A 146 12.34 -20.16 -12.85
CA GLU A 146 12.04 -21.58 -12.65
C GLU A 146 12.72 -22.12 -11.39
N VAL A 147 14.00 -21.77 -11.18
CA VAL A 147 14.75 -22.14 -9.97
C VAL A 147 14.11 -21.53 -8.73
N VAL A 148 13.82 -20.22 -8.74
CA VAL A 148 13.18 -19.53 -7.61
C VAL A 148 11.83 -20.16 -7.28
N ASN A 149 11.01 -20.45 -8.30
CA ASN A 149 9.72 -21.09 -8.11
C ASN A 149 9.85 -22.51 -7.56
N ALA A 150 10.79 -23.31 -8.05
CA ALA A 150 11.06 -24.66 -7.55
C ALA A 150 11.52 -24.64 -6.08
N VAL A 151 12.41 -23.71 -5.73
CA VAL A 151 12.85 -23.50 -4.34
C VAL A 151 11.66 -23.09 -3.46
N ASN A 152 10.85 -22.13 -3.91
CA ASN A 152 9.67 -21.66 -3.20
C ASN A 152 8.58 -22.74 -3.03
N ALA A 153 8.49 -23.70 -3.94
CA ALA A 153 7.57 -24.84 -3.84
C ALA A 153 8.10 -25.96 -2.92
N SER A 154 9.38 -25.93 -2.54
CA SER A 154 9.99 -26.94 -1.69
C SER A 154 9.90 -26.60 -0.20
N GLY A 155 9.64 -27.60 0.65
CA GLY A 155 9.59 -27.41 2.11
C GLY A 155 10.93 -26.95 2.71
N VAL A 156 12.07 -27.38 2.13
CA VAL A 156 13.40 -26.92 2.54
C VAL A 156 13.61 -25.46 2.19
N GLY A 157 13.24 -25.05 0.97
CA GLY A 157 13.30 -23.66 0.55
C GLY A 157 12.41 -22.75 1.40
N ARG A 158 11.21 -23.22 1.77
CA ARG A 158 10.33 -22.51 2.72
C ARG A 158 10.96 -22.28 4.08
N LYS A 159 11.57 -23.30 4.68
CA LYS A 159 12.30 -23.16 5.96
C LYS A 159 13.50 -22.22 5.85
N LEU A 160 14.19 -22.23 4.71
CA LEU A 160 15.29 -21.29 4.46
C LEU A 160 14.78 -19.85 4.36
N LEU A 161 13.67 -19.62 3.65
CA LEU A 161 13.07 -18.31 3.47
C LEU A 161 12.56 -17.73 4.80
N ASP A 162 11.97 -18.57 5.65
CA ASP A 162 11.58 -18.22 7.01
C ASP A 162 12.79 -17.78 7.85
N LYS A 163 13.82 -18.62 7.92
CA LYS A 163 15.03 -18.32 8.70
C LYS A 163 15.78 -17.08 8.24
N THR A 164 15.75 -16.76 6.94
CA THR A 164 16.54 -15.66 6.35
C THR A 164 15.76 -14.36 6.19
N LEU A 165 14.53 -14.43 5.69
CA LEU A 165 13.68 -13.27 5.37
C LEU A 165 12.47 -13.15 6.28
N GLY A 166 12.19 -14.13 7.14
CA GLY A 166 11.03 -14.14 8.05
C GLY A 166 9.71 -14.38 7.35
N VAL A 167 9.73 -15.04 6.19
CA VAL A 167 8.50 -15.42 5.47
C VAL A 167 8.06 -16.78 5.97
N HIS A 168 6.96 -16.81 6.72
CA HIS A 168 6.44 -18.03 7.32
C HIS A 168 6.32 -19.17 6.28
N PRO A 169 6.64 -20.44 6.63
CA PRO A 169 6.64 -21.55 5.67
C PRO A 169 5.31 -21.74 4.91
N ASP A 170 4.19 -21.45 5.59
CA ASP A 170 2.82 -21.56 5.03
C ASP A 170 2.34 -20.28 4.35
N ALA A 171 3.15 -19.22 4.32
CA ALA A 171 2.78 -18.00 3.63
C ALA A 171 2.63 -18.24 2.12
N MET A 172 1.62 -17.60 1.53
CA MET A 172 1.45 -17.61 0.08
C MET A 172 2.52 -16.73 -0.56
N VAL A 173 3.58 -17.35 -1.09
CA VAL A 173 4.61 -16.65 -1.86
C VAL A 173 4.26 -16.72 -3.34
N PRO A 174 4.26 -15.59 -4.07
CA PRO A 174 3.97 -15.57 -5.49
C PRO A 174 4.97 -16.40 -6.30
N ALA A 175 4.49 -17.01 -7.38
CA ALA A 175 5.36 -17.44 -8.45
C ALA A 175 5.90 -16.23 -9.22
N TYR A 176 7.08 -16.37 -9.82
CA TYR A 176 7.65 -15.38 -10.74
C TYR A 176 7.61 -15.91 -12.17
N HIS A 177 7.31 -15.03 -13.12
CA HIS A 177 7.19 -15.38 -14.53
C HIS A 177 8.21 -14.63 -15.37
N SER A 178 8.95 -15.36 -16.20
CA SER A 178 9.90 -14.77 -17.14
C SER A 178 9.22 -14.07 -18.31
N ARG A 179 8.04 -14.55 -18.70
CA ARG A 179 7.12 -13.91 -19.65
C ARG A 179 6.20 -12.94 -18.89
N THR A 180 6.74 -11.78 -18.52
CA THR A 180 6.06 -10.71 -17.77
C THR A 180 4.92 -10.06 -18.56
N ALA A 181 4.03 -9.32 -17.90
CA ALA A 181 2.92 -8.61 -18.55
C ALA A 181 3.42 -7.66 -19.65
N ARG A 182 4.47 -6.88 -19.37
CA ARG A 182 5.10 -6.01 -20.38
C ARG A 182 5.65 -6.79 -21.58
N LYS A 183 6.19 -8.00 -21.38
CA LYS A 183 6.62 -8.85 -22.52
C LYS A 183 5.45 -9.41 -23.30
N ARG A 184 4.34 -9.76 -22.64
CA ARG A 184 3.12 -10.29 -23.27
C ARG A 184 2.42 -9.25 -24.13
N LEU A 185 2.28 -8.03 -23.61
CA LEU A 185 1.54 -6.93 -24.26
C LEU A 185 2.44 -5.90 -24.95
N ARG A 186 3.75 -6.16 -25.10
CA ARG A 186 4.71 -5.23 -25.75
C ARG A 186 4.25 -4.75 -27.12
N HIS A 187 3.64 -5.67 -27.88
CA HIS A 187 3.21 -5.45 -29.25
C HIS A 187 1.70 -5.21 -29.38
N ALA A 188 0.98 -5.16 -28.25
CA ALA A 188 -0.43 -4.81 -28.25
C ALA A 188 -0.57 -3.33 -28.65
N LYS A 189 -1.39 -3.07 -29.67
CA LYS A 189 -1.70 -1.73 -30.14
C LYS A 189 -3.04 -1.29 -29.56
N ALA A 190 -3.18 0.01 -29.35
CA ALA A 190 -4.47 0.60 -29.01
C ALA A 190 -5.36 0.61 -30.27
N GLU A 191 -6.01 -0.52 -30.53
CA GLU A 191 -6.90 -0.72 -31.67
C GLU A 191 -8.35 -0.36 -31.29
N GLY A 192 -9.14 0.02 -32.29
CA GLY A 192 -10.53 0.44 -32.11
C GLY A 192 -10.74 1.95 -32.12
N THR A 193 -12.01 2.36 -32.19
CA THR A 193 -12.42 3.77 -32.15
C THR A 193 -12.79 4.15 -30.72
N ALA A 194 -11.98 5.02 -30.11
CA ALA A 194 -12.25 5.50 -28.76
C ALA A 194 -13.58 6.26 -28.72
N THR A 195 -14.49 5.83 -27.84
CA THR A 195 -15.78 6.50 -27.61
C THR A 195 -15.74 7.20 -26.26
N PRO A 196 -15.81 8.54 -26.19
CA PRO A 196 -15.81 9.26 -24.92
C PRO A 196 -16.94 8.81 -23.99
N ALA A 197 -16.63 8.68 -22.70
CA ALA A 197 -17.60 8.30 -21.67
C ALA A 197 -17.41 9.18 -20.42
N GLY A 198 -18.39 10.05 -20.16
CA GLY A 198 -18.35 11.01 -19.07
C GLY A 198 -17.12 11.93 -19.16
N ARG A 199 -16.19 11.80 -18.19
CA ARG A 199 -14.96 12.60 -18.11
C ARG A 199 -13.76 11.97 -18.84
N THR A 200 -13.94 10.81 -19.46
CA THR A 200 -12.85 10.05 -20.11
C THR A 200 -12.92 10.17 -21.64
N HIS A 201 -11.79 10.04 -22.31
CA HIS A 201 -11.72 10.01 -23.77
C HIS A 201 -11.92 8.59 -24.36
N GLY A 202 -12.32 7.62 -23.52
CA GLY A 202 -12.61 6.25 -23.96
C GLY A 202 -11.37 5.42 -24.31
N LYS A 203 -10.18 5.79 -23.86
CA LYS A 203 -8.96 4.97 -23.95
C LYS A 203 -8.43 4.65 -22.55
N VAL A 204 -7.60 3.60 -22.44
CA VAL A 204 -7.04 3.15 -21.16
C VAL A 204 -5.56 2.84 -21.26
N ALA A 205 -4.75 3.46 -20.39
CA ALA A 205 -3.38 3.02 -20.12
C ALA A 205 -3.34 2.00 -18.98
N ILE A 206 -2.81 0.79 -19.22
CA ILE A 206 -2.65 -0.23 -18.17
C ILE A 206 -1.30 -0.05 -17.46
N PHE A 207 -1.37 0.31 -16.18
CA PHE A 207 -0.24 0.39 -15.26
C PHE A 207 -0.15 -0.88 -14.41
N ALA A 208 0.64 -1.87 -14.84
CA ALA A 208 0.72 -3.17 -14.16
C ALA A 208 1.50 -3.15 -12.84
N THR A 209 2.20 -2.05 -12.53
CA THR A 209 3.09 -1.91 -11.36
C THR A 209 4.24 -2.94 -11.38
N CYS A 210 4.71 -3.34 -10.19
CA CYS A 210 5.72 -4.38 -10.02
C CYS A 210 5.11 -5.79 -9.89
N TYR A 211 3.98 -5.95 -9.19
CA TYR A 211 3.47 -7.27 -8.83
C TYR A 211 2.74 -7.93 -9.98
N CYS A 212 1.79 -7.23 -10.62
CA CYS A 212 1.08 -7.78 -11.77
C CYS A 212 1.97 -7.89 -13.02
N ASP A 213 3.13 -7.22 -13.08
CA ASP A 213 4.05 -7.44 -14.20
C ASP A 213 4.74 -8.81 -14.11
N VAL A 214 5.24 -9.21 -12.93
CA VAL A 214 6.11 -10.38 -12.78
C VAL A 214 5.47 -11.57 -12.09
N SER A 215 4.55 -11.33 -11.16
CA SER A 215 3.96 -12.36 -10.31
C SER A 215 2.57 -12.79 -10.76
N LEU A 216 1.73 -11.83 -11.18
CA LEU A 216 0.39 -12.11 -11.74
C LEU A 216 0.19 -11.48 -13.13
N PRO A 217 1.04 -11.80 -14.13
CA PRO A 217 0.92 -11.23 -15.48
C PRO A 217 -0.40 -11.56 -16.18
N GLN A 218 -1.03 -12.68 -15.82
CA GLN A 218 -2.31 -13.09 -16.41
C GLN A 218 -3.46 -12.13 -16.04
N VAL A 219 -3.44 -11.50 -14.86
CA VAL A 219 -4.43 -10.48 -14.50
C VAL A 219 -4.41 -9.29 -15.47
N VAL A 220 -3.23 -8.96 -15.98
CA VAL A 220 -3.06 -7.88 -16.97
C VAL A 220 -3.58 -8.31 -18.34
N ASP A 221 -3.31 -9.56 -18.74
CA ASP A 221 -3.82 -10.12 -19.99
C ASP A 221 -5.36 -10.17 -19.98
N ASP A 222 -5.96 -10.62 -18.88
CA ASP A 222 -7.42 -10.69 -18.70
C ASP A 222 -8.05 -9.30 -18.76
N LEU A 223 -7.48 -8.32 -18.04
CA LEU A 223 -7.95 -6.94 -18.08
C LEU A 223 -7.88 -6.39 -19.50
N HIS A 224 -6.77 -6.60 -20.20
CA HIS A 224 -6.61 -6.19 -21.60
C HIS A 224 -7.65 -6.86 -22.50
N ALA A 225 -7.89 -8.16 -22.35
CA ALA A 225 -8.88 -8.89 -23.14
C ALA A 225 -10.30 -8.33 -22.93
N VAL A 226 -10.69 -8.03 -21.69
CA VAL A 226 -11.99 -7.41 -21.38
C VAL A 226 -12.11 -6.02 -22.02
N LEU A 227 -11.08 -5.19 -21.94
CA LEU A 227 -11.10 -3.84 -22.52
C LEU A 227 -11.23 -3.90 -24.05
N ILE A 228 -10.46 -4.76 -24.71
CA ILE A 228 -10.51 -4.94 -26.17
C ILE A 228 -11.85 -5.54 -26.61
N HIS A 229 -12.40 -6.50 -25.87
CA HIS A 229 -13.73 -7.06 -26.15
C HIS A 229 -14.82 -5.98 -26.15
N ASN A 230 -14.70 -4.98 -25.27
CA ASN A 230 -15.60 -3.83 -25.18
C ASN A 230 -15.22 -2.67 -26.11
N GLY A 231 -14.29 -2.88 -27.05
CA GLY A 231 -13.87 -1.86 -28.02
C GLY A 231 -13.13 -0.67 -27.41
N ILE A 232 -12.52 -0.82 -26.23
CA ILE A 232 -11.79 0.24 -25.53
C ILE A 232 -10.31 0.19 -25.95
N PRO A 233 -9.80 1.18 -26.71
CA PRO A 233 -8.40 1.20 -27.11
C PRO A 233 -7.49 1.27 -25.89
N THR A 234 -6.59 0.31 -25.79
CA THR A 234 -5.81 0.08 -24.59
C THR A 234 -4.32 0.01 -24.91
N ARG A 235 -3.48 0.56 -24.02
CA ARG A 235 -2.02 0.51 -24.15
C ARG A 235 -1.35 0.15 -22.84
N MET A 236 -0.35 -0.72 -22.89
CA MET A 236 0.49 -1.03 -21.74
C MET A 236 1.47 0.13 -21.47
N VAL A 237 1.61 0.53 -20.21
CA VAL A 237 2.69 1.43 -19.78
C VAL A 237 4.00 0.62 -19.80
N MET A 238 5.01 1.10 -20.53
CA MET A 238 6.25 0.33 -20.76
C MET A 238 7.43 0.77 -19.90
N GLN A 239 7.36 1.95 -19.28
CA GLN A 239 8.48 2.57 -18.56
C GLN A 239 8.05 3.10 -17.19
N GLU A 240 7.58 2.21 -16.31
CA GLU A 240 7.33 2.53 -14.92
C GLU A 240 8.23 1.78 -13.93
N VAL A 241 8.31 2.34 -12.72
CA VAL A 241 8.77 1.65 -11.51
C VAL A 241 7.58 1.29 -10.61
N CYS A 242 7.81 0.54 -9.54
CA CYS A 242 6.79 0.25 -8.51
C CYS A 242 5.99 1.50 -8.11
N CYS A 243 4.71 1.33 -7.76
CA CYS A 243 3.87 2.41 -7.23
C CYS A 243 4.38 2.98 -5.89
N GLY A 244 5.24 2.23 -5.19
CA GLY A 244 5.82 2.61 -3.90
C GLY A 244 5.10 2.06 -2.69
N MET A 245 4.00 1.31 -2.84
CA MET A 245 3.24 0.78 -1.69
C MET A 245 4.11 0.03 -0.67
N PRO A 246 5.01 -0.90 -1.04
CA PRO A 246 5.87 -1.57 -0.06
C PRO A 246 6.86 -0.63 0.66
N LYS A 247 7.22 0.50 0.05
CA LYS A 247 8.06 1.53 0.67
C LYS A 247 7.22 2.41 1.60
N LEU A 248 6.00 2.74 1.19
CA LEU A 248 5.02 3.49 1.98
C LEU A 248 4.68 2.76 3.29
N GLU A 249 4.44 1.45 3.22
CA GLU A 249 4.19 0.59 4.40
C GLU A 249 5.36 0.54 5.39
N LEU A 250 6.59 0.75 4.91
CA LEU A 250 7.77 0.87 5.76
C LEU A 250 7.99 2.29 6.28
N GLY A 251 7.26 3.30 5.79
CA GLY A 251 7.50 4.70 6.11
C GLY A 251 8.62 5.38 5.29
N ASP A 252 9.12 4.72 4.23
CA ASP A 252 10.16 5.26 3.35
C ASP A 252 9.57 6.24 2.32
N LEU A 253 9.20 7.43 2.80
CA LEU A 253 8.55 8.48 1.99
C LEU A 253 9.47 9.03 0.89
N ASP A 254 10.79 9.00 1.10
CA ASP A 254 11.76 9.43 0.10
C ASP A 254 11.80 8.50 -1.11
N SER A 255 11.83 7.19 -0.90
CA SER A 255 11.72 6.22 -2.01
C SER A 255 10.37 6.34 -2.72
N VAL A 256 9.27 6.56 -1.98
CA VAL A 256 7.94 6.79 -2.57
C VAL A 256 7.95 8.04 -3.46
N ARG A 257 8.53 9.17 -2.98
CA ARG A 257 8.71 10.39 -3.78
C ARG A 257 9.51 10.12 -5.04
N ALA A 258 10.65 9.42 -4.93
CA ALA A 258 11.51 9.11 -6.08
C ALA A 258 10.78 8.24 -7.13
N TYR A 259 9.97 7.28 -6.70
CA TYR A 259 9.17 6.47 -7.63
C TYR A 259 8.05 7.28 -8.29
N LYS A 260 7.38 8.12 -7.51
CA LYS A 260 6.36 9.06 -8.01
C LYS A 260 6.95 9.97 -9.09
N GLU A 261 8.11 10.57 -8.85
CA GLU A 261 8.77 11.49 -9.79
C GLU A 261 9.18 10.83 -11.11
N ARG A 262 9.46 9.51 -11.10
CA ARG A 262 9.71 8.73 -12.32
C ARG A 262 8.43 8.35 -13.06
N ASN A 263 7.37 8.00 -12.32
CA ASN A 263 6.13 7.50 -12.90
C ASN A 263 5.23 8.64 -13.45
N ILE A 264 5.13 9.77 -12.74
CA ILE A 264 4.21 10.87 -13.11
C ILE A 264 4.44 11.36 -14.55
N PRO A 265 5.68 11.65 -15.02
CA PRO A 265 5.87 12.16 -16.38
C PRO A 265 5.34 11.21 -17.46
N VAL A 266 5.54 9.90 -17.28
CA VAL A 266 5.09 8.85 -18.21
C VAL A 266 3.57 8.73 -18.20
N LEU A 267 2.96 8.66 -17.01
CA LEU A 267 1.51 8.55 -16.87
C LEU A 267 0.79 9.82 -17.33
N ALA A 268 1.33 11.00 -17.01
CA ALA A 268 0.76 12.28 -17.43
C ALA A 268 0.86 12.49 -18.95
N ALA A 269 1.88 11.97 -19.62
CA ALA A 269 1.95 11.97 -21.07
C ALA A 269 0.79 11.16 -21.68
N LEU A 270 0.58 9.92 -21.20
CA LEU A 270 -0.51 9.06 -21.66
C LEU A 270 -1.89 9.67 -21.39
N ALA A 271 -2.09 10.25 -20.20
CA ALA A 271 -3.34 10.94 -19.86
C ALA A 271 -3.63 12.12 -20.81
N ARG A 272 -2.59 12.88 -21.21
CA ARG A 272 -2.71 13.96 -22.21
C ARG A 272 -3.00 13.44 -23.62
N GLU A 273 -2.59 12.22 -23.96
CA GLU A 273 -2.97 11.51 -25.20
C GLU A 273 -4.39 10.92 -25.16
N GLY A 274 -5.06 11.03 -24.01
CA GLY A 274 -6.44 10.60 -23.77
C GLY A 274 -6.58 9.17 -23.24
N PHE A 275 -5.49 8.53 -22.81
CA PHE A 275 -5.50 7.21 -22.14
C PHE A 275 -5.79 7.28 -20.63
#